data_AF-A0A5C4K0G0-F1
#
_entry.id   AF-A0A5C4K0G0-F1
#
_cell.length_a   1.000
_cell.length_b   1.000
_cell.length_c   1.000
_cell.angle_alpha   90.00
_cell.angle_beta   90.00
_cell.angle_gamma   90.00
#
_symmetry.space_group_name_H-M   'P 1'
#
loop_
_entity.id
_entity.type
_entity.pdbx_description
1 polymer ?
#
loop_
_entity_poly.entity_id
_entity_poly.type
_entity_poly.pdbx_seq_one_letter_code
_entity_poly.pdbx_strand_id
1 'polypeptide(L)'
;MSIDIEIGSRLSNEDAAHFAAETEAITTAMQHVRAQHAAYSWVWTDEIRCRGCNASLNIPILASTNLNADKALQAHQSAQLDALLAANGRDEPPAVVRA
;
A
#
# COMPACT_ATOMS: atom_id res chain seq x y z
N MET A 1 8.38 -11.39 44.04
CA MET A 1 9.33 -11.19 42.92
C MET A 1 8.60 -10.38 41.88
N SER A 2 9.02 -9.13 41.67
CA SER A 2 8.44 -8.22 40.69
C SER A 2 9.30 -8.29 39.44
N ILE A 3 8.69 -8.56 38.30
CA ILE A 3 9.37 -8.44 37.00
C ILE A 3 9.08 -7.01 36.54
N ASP A 4 10.04 -6.12 36.72
CA ASP A 4 10.03 -4.80 36.10
C ASP A 4 10.22 -5.00 34.59
N ILE A 5 9.10 -4.97 33.86
CA ILE A 5 9.14 -4.89 32.40
C ILE A 5 9.48 -3.43 32.10
N GLU A 6 10.75 -3.15 31.84
CA GLU A 6 11.18 -1.88 31.23
C GLU A 6 10.57 -1.80 29.82
N ILE A 7 9.31 -1.36 29.75
CA ILE A 7 8.65 -0.90 28.53
C ILE A 7 9.29 0.45 28.16
N GLY A 8 10.55 0.40 27.77
CA GLY A 8 11.40 1.56 27.61
C GLY A 8 12.72 1.17 26.97
N SER A 9 12.72 0.15 26.11
CA SER A 9 13.85 -0.09 25.21
C SER A 9 13.97 1.14 24.31
N ARG A 10 14.98 1.94 24.62
CA ARG A 10 15.44 3.12 23.90
C ARG A 10 15.45 2.80 22.41
N LEU A 11 14.48 3.31 21.64
CA LEU A 11 14.64 3.46 20.20
C LEU A 11 15.94 4.25 20.01
N SER A 12 16.94 3.64 19.37
CA SER A 12 18.12 4.39 18.98
C SER A 12 17.67 5.51 18.02
N ASN A 13 18.36 6.65 18.00
CA ASN A 13 18.07 7.69 17.01
C ASN A 13 18.13 7.15 15.58
N GLU A 14 18.91 6.10 15.35
CA GLU A 14 19.01 5.38 14.08
C GLU A 14 17.72 4.59 13.78
N ASP A 15 17.14 3.88 14.75
CA ASP A 15 15.86 3.18 14.60
C ASP A 15 14.70 4.17 14.34
N ALA A 16 14.74 5.33 15.00
CA ALA A 16 13.75 6.38 14.79
C ALA A 16 13.87 7.02 13.40
N ALA A 17 15.10 7.27 12.93
CA ALA A 17 15.34 7.79 11.58
C ALA A 17 14.94 6.77 10.50
N HIS A 18 15.23 5.49 10.72
CA HIS A 18 14.85 4.41 9.82
C HIS A 18 13.32 4.28 9.73
N PHE A 19 12.61 4.25 10.86
CA PHE A 19 11.14 4.20 10.87
C PHE A 19 10.50 5.43 10.20
N ALA A 20 11.08 6.62 10.41
CA ALA A 20 10.63 7.83 9.74
C ALA A 20 10.80 7.74 8.22
N ALA A 21 11.94 7.24 7.74
CA ALA A 21 12.22 7.04 6.33
C ALA A 21 11.27 6.01 5.69
N GLU A 22 11.03 4.87 6.34
CA GLU A 22 10.06 3.87 5.87
C GLU A 22 8.64 4.45 5.81
N THR A 23 8.23 5.17 6.85
CA THR A 23 6.91 5.82 6.90
C THR A 23 6.75 6.84 5.77
N GLU A 24 7.77 7.64 5.49
CA GLU A 24 7.77 8.61 4.39
C GLU A 24 7.69 7.90 3.03
N ALA A 25 8.44 6.82 2.83
CA ALA A 25 8.41 6.03 1.62
C ALA A 25 7.02 5.43 1.37
N ILE A 26 6.41 4.82 2.40
CA ILE A 26 5.05 4.26 2.31
C ILE A 26 4.03 5.36 2.04
N THR A 27 4.11 6.49 2.73
CA THR A 27 3.19 7.62 2.55
C THR A 27 3.28 8.18 1.13
N THR A 28 4.49 8.33 0.61
CA THR A 28 4.74 8.79 -0.76
C THR A 28 4.20 7.80 -1.78
N ALA A 29 4.44 6.50 -1.58
CA ALA A 29 3.90 5.43 -2.41
C ALA A 29 2.37 5.44 -2.44
N MET A 30 1.72 5.61 -1.28
CA MET A 30 0.26 5.73 -1.17
C MET A 30 -0.27 6.95 -1.95
N GLN A 31 0.37 8.10 -1.82
CA GLN A 31 -0.03 9.31 -2.54
C GLN A 31 0.11 9.13 -4.06
N HIS A 32 1.20 8.49 -4.50
CA HIS A 32 1.44 8.19 -5.90
C HIS A 32 0.35 7.28 -6.48
N VAL A 33 0.03 6.19 -5.78
CA VAL A 33 -1.04 5.26 -6.20
C VAL A 33 -2.40 5.97 -6.26
N ARG A 34 -2.73 6.79 -5.25
CA ARG A 34 -3.99 7.55 -5.24
C ARG A 34 -4.07 8.55 -6.37
N ALA A 35 -2.96 9.19 -6.75
CA ALA A 35 -2.92 10.12 -7.87
C ALA A 35 -3.11 9.39 -9.21
N GLN A 36 -2.42 8.27 -9.43
CA GLN A 36 -2.50 7.53 -10.69
C GLN A 36 -3.80 6.75 -10.83
N HIS A 37 -4.27 6.11 -9.77
CA HIS A 37 -5.45 5.24 -9.77
C HIS A 37 -6.66 5.90 -9.09
N ALA A 38 -6.84 7.21 -9.31
CA ALA A 38 -7.79 8.04 -8.55
C ALA A 38 -9.28 7.72 -8.77
N ALA A 39 -9.62 7.15 -9.93
CA ALA A 39 -11.01 7.02 -10.35
C ALA A 39 -11.22 5.80 -11.27
N TYR A 40 -12.49 5.45 -11.45
CA TYR A 40 -12.93 4.43 -12.39
C TYR A 40 -13.96 4.96 -13.40
N SER A 41 -14.23 4.16 -14.42
CA SER A 41 -15.37 4.31 -15.32
C SER A 41 -16.16 3.01 -15.37
N TRP A 42 -17.48 3.10 -15.32
CA TRP A 42 -18.36 1.97 -15.57
C TRP A 42 -18.30 1.55 -17.04
N VAL A 43 -18.16 0.24 -17.28
CA VAL A 43 -18.18 -0.36 -18.62
C VAL A 43 -19.42 -1.24 -18.77
N TRP A 44 -19.68 -2.09 -17.77
CA TRP A 44 -20.85 -2.96 -17.68
C TRP A 44 -21.37 -3.01 -16.25
N THR A 45 -22.48 -3.71 -16.03
CA THR A 45 -23.06 -3.89 -14.68
C THR A 45 -22.09 -4.54 -13.71
N ASP A 46 -21.19 -5.39 -14.16
CA ASP A 46 -20.23 -6.14 -13.35
C ASP A 46 -18.77 -5.73 -13.62
N GLU A 47 -18.55 -4.66 -14.39
CA GLU A 47 -17.22 -4.22 -14.78
C GLU A 47 -17.05 -2.70 -14.61
N ILE A 48 -16.04 -2.32 -13.83
CA ILE A 48 -15.45 -0.98 -13.87
C ILE A 48 -14.02 -1.07 -14.43
N ARG A 49 -13.54 0.05 -14.98
CA ARG A 49 -12.13 0.19 -15.37
C ARG A 49 -11.45 1.28 -14.60
N CYS A 50 -10.25 0.99 -14.11
CA CYS A 50 -9.39 2.02 -13.51
C CYS A 50 -8.98 3.05 -14.58
N ARG A 51 -9.15 4.34 -14.33
CA ARG A 51 -8.74 5.38 -15.29
C ARG A 51 -7.22 5.56 -15.42
N GLY A 52 -6.46 5.13 -14.42
CA GLY A 52 -5.00 5.25 -14.41
C GLY A 52 -4.27 4.26 -15.30
N CYS A 53 -4.74 3.01 -15.29
CA CYS A 53 -4.07 1.91 -15.99
C CYS A 53 -5.00 1.10 -16.91
N ASN A 54 -6.27 1.50 -17.01
CA ASN A 54 -7.31 0.82 -17.80
C ASN A 54 -7.53 -0.66 -17.39
N ALA A 55 -7.07 -1.06 -16.21
CA ALA A 55 -7.31 -2.40 -15.67
C ALA A 55 -8.82 -2.62 -15.47
N SER A 56 -9.30 -3.78 -15.93
CA SER A 56 -10.67 -4.24 -15.74
C SER A 56 -10.82 -4.81 -14.32
N LEU A 57 -11.77 -4.28 -13.56
CA LEU A 57 -12.05 -4.69 -12.18
C LEU A 57 -13.49 -5.23 -12.14
N ASN A 58 -13.60 -6.50 -11.77
CA ASN A 58 -14.87 -7.18 -11.66
C ASN A 58 -15.59 -6.79 -10.37
N ILE A 59 -16.89 -6.58 -10.49
CA ILE A 59 -17.82 -6.42 -9.38
C ILE A 59 -18.76 -7.63 -9.42
N PRO A 60 -19.05 -8.28 -8.28
CA PRO A 60 -19.95 -9.42 -8.27
C PRO A 60 -21.31 -9.10 -8.92
N ILE A 61 -21.75 -9.99 -9.80
CA ILE A 61 -23.06 -9.92 -10.47
C ILE A 61 -24.15 -9.88 -9.38
N LEU A 62 -25.17 -9.02 -9.57
CA LEU A 62 -26.21 -8.68 -8.58
C LEU A 62 -25.76 -7.80 -7.40
N ALA A 63 -24.48 -7.41 -7.34
CA ALA A 63 -23.94 -6.50 -6.33
C ALA A 63 -23.41 -5.19 -6.95
N SER A 64 -23.88 -4.85 -8.15
CA SER A 64 -23.49 -3.65 -8.91
C SER A 64 -23.97 -2.37 -8.23
N THR A 65 -23.18 -1.88 -7.29
CA THR A 65 -23.43 -0.66 -6.55
C THR A 65 -22.15 0.16 -6.52
N ASN A 66 -22.26 1.49 -6.40
CA ASN A 66 -21.11 2.36 -6.24
C ASN A 66 -20.23 1.90 -5.06
N LEU A 67 -20.83 1.46 -3.95
CA LEU A 67 -20.08 0.94 -2.80
C LEU A 67 -19.19 -0.26 -3.16
N ASN A 68 -19.68 -1.20 -3.97
CA ASN A 68 -18.86 -2.36 -4.36
C ASN A 68 -17.85 -2.01 -5.45
N ALA A 69 -18.16 -1.05 -6.32
CA ALA A 69 -17.19 -0.48 -7.25
C ALA A 69 -16.05 0.22 -6.52
N ASP A 70 -16.35 1.01 -5.49
CA ASP A 70 -15.35 1.68 -4.67
C ASP A 70 -14.46 0.67 -3.94
N LYS A 71 -15.05 -0.42 -3.42
CA LYS A 71 -14.27 -1.54 -2.83
C LYS A 71 -13.36 -2.21 -3.85
N ALA A 72 -13.85 -2.46 -5.07
CA ALA A 72 -13.04 -3.04 -6.13
C ALA A 72 -11.86 -2.11 -6.52
N LEU A 73 -12.11 -0.80 -6.61
CA LEU A 73 -11.04 0.19 -6.84
C LEU A 73 -10.05 0.23 -5.67
N GLN A 74 -10.52 0.19 -4.42
CA GLN A 74 -9.64 0.17 -3.24
C GLN A 74 -8.75 -1.08 -3.19
N ALA A 75 -9.31 -2.25 -3.49
CA ALA A 75 -8.54 -3.49 -3.60
C ALA A 75 -7.48 -3.39 -4.69
N HIS A 76 -7.82 -2.81 -5.85
CA HIS A 76 -6.87 -2.52 -6.93
C HIS A 76 -5.76 -1.55 -6.48
N GLN A 77 -6.11 -0.45 -5.81
CA GLN A 77 -5.13 0.50 -5.27
C GLN A 77 -4.18 -0.16 -4.25
N SER A 78 -4.70 -1.02 -3.37
CA SER A 78 -3.88 -1.77 -2.42
C SER A 78 -2.87 -2.66 -3.15
N ALA A 79 -3.31 -3.43 -4.15
CA ALA A 79 -2.43 -4.29 -4.93
C ALA A 79 -1.33 -3.50 -5.66
N GLN A 80 -1.67 -2.30 -6.18
CA GLN A 80 -0.70 -1.40 -6.81
C GLN A 80 0.32 -0.84 -5.81
N LEU A 81 -0.12 -0.53 -4.59
CA LEU A 81 0.77 -0.11 -3.50
C LEU A 81 1.74 -1.23 -3.13
N ASP A 82 1.23 -2.44 -2.91
CA ASP A 82 2.06 -3.60 -2.56
C ASP A 82 3.10 -3.89 -3.66
N ALA A 83 2.69 -3.80 -4.93
CA ALA A 83 3.59 -3.97 -6.06
C ALA A 83 4.69 -2.87 -6.11
N LEU A 84 4.33 -1.62 -5.80
CA LEU A 84 5.27 -0.50 -5.76
C LEU A 84 6.28 -0.65 -4.61
N LEU A 85 5.81 -1.01 -3.43
CA LEU A 85 6.66 -1.25 -2.26
C LEU A 85 7.60 -2.45 -2.50
N ALA A 86 7.11 -3.54 -3.09
CA ALA A 86 7.93 -4.69 -3.44
C ALA A 86 8.95 -4.40 -4.57
N ALA A 87 8.69 -3.42 -5.44
CA ALA A 87 9.68 -2.94 -6.40
C ALA A 87 10.80 -2.16 -5.69
N ASN A 88 10.44 -1.23 -4.81
CA ASN A 88 11.41 -0.40 -4.08
C ASN A 88 12.25 -1.21 -3.08
N GLY A 89 11.68 -2.24 -2.43
CA GLY A 89 12.42 -3.12 -1.53
C GLY A 89 13.44 -4.04 -2.22
N ARG A 90 13.43 -4.13 -3.57
CA ARG A 90 14.42 -4.90 -4.34
C ARG A 90 15.68 -4.10 -4.68
N ASP A 91 15.66 -2.78 -4.48
CA ASP A 91 16.81 -1.90 -4.73
C ASP A 91 17.68 -1.67 -3.47
N GLU A 92 17.32 -2.27 -2.33
CA GLU A 92 18.16 -2.24 -1.12
C GLU A 92 19.28 -3.31 -1.24
N PRO A 93 20.57 -2.92 -1.31
CA PRO A 93 21.65 -3.90 -1.35
C PRO A 93 21.65 -4.71 -0.05
N PRO A 94 21.97 -6.02 -0.08
CA PRO A 94 21.97 -6.84 1.12
C PRO A 94 22.90 -6.22 2.16
N ALA A 95 22.36 -5.95 3.35
CA ALA A 95 23.13 -5.49 4.50
C ALA A 95 24.34 -6.42 4.68
N VAL A 96 25.54 -5.89 4.43
CA VAL A 96 26.79 -6.61 4.62
C VAL A 96 26.94 -6.82 6.12
N VAL A 97 26.52 -7.98 6.62
CA VAL A 97 26.84 -8.47 7.96
C VAL A 97 28.35 -8.67 8.00
N ARG A 98 29.08 -7.69 8.51
CA ARG A 98 30.51 -7.83 8.78
C ARG A 98 30.67 -8.61 10.07
N ALA A 99 31.23 -9.81 9.96
CA ALA A 99 31.69 -10.64 11.07
C ALA A 99 32.94 -10.06 11.75
#